data_AF-A0A967Y1M9-F1
#
_entry.id   AF-A0A967Y1M9-F1
#
_cell.length_a   1.000
_cell.length_b   1.000
_cell.length_c   1.000
_cell.angle_alpha   90.00
_cell.angle_beta   90.00
_cell.angle_gamma   90.00
#
_symmetry.space_group_name_H-M   'P 1'
#
loop_
_entity.id
_entity.type
_entity.pdbx_description
1 polymer ?
#
loop_
_entity_poly.entity_id
_entity_poly.type
_entity_poly.pdbx_seq_one_letter_code
_entity_poly.pdbx_strand_id
1 'polypeptide(L)'
;MKIILRIIQVVIIVLPVILLVWLFNLNFVPSGVLEKSFDFSAPSAYADYLVPQQRVTGVMKDDGESFQQILEEPVYFHVHLPSSFNKMVVGVKFKPDTQSLLEYGPLITEEAWQYDLRPLYNQVLEDLGWPSVAKDGVKLYQRQSKYLSVEEFLSDTPPMNEIAVYNYTLESNYQIPGYQPRAEKKEYEIYLRGYHQFLTYVENEALDFSFWIQDMNRGEGADPVVINLYKDNVAVDSLIIPD
;
A
#
# COMPACT_ATOMS: atom_id res chain seq x y z
N MET A 1 -63.20 5.56 22.98
CA MET A 1 -62.77 6.69 22.13
C MET A 1 -61.53 7.43 22.64
N LYS A 2 -61.49 7.93 23.90
CA LYS A 2 -60.32 8.67 24.45
C LYS A 2 -59.00 7.87 24.47
N ILE A 3 -59.05 6.57 24.76
CA ILE A 3 -57.86 5.70 24.79
C ILE A 3 -57.26 5.56 23.38
N ILE A 4 -58.11 5.34 22.36
CA ILE A 4 -57.69 5.21 20.96
C ILE A 4 -57.02 6.51 20.48
N LEU A 5 -57.57 7.68 20.82
CA LEU A 5 -56.98 8.98 20.47
C LEU A 5 -55.59 9.18 21.10
N ARG A 6 -55.40 8.77 22.37
CA ARG A 6 -54.09 8.84 23.04
C ARG A 6 -53.06 7.92 22.39
N ILE A 7 -53.46 6.72 21.98
CA ILE A 7 -52.57 5.79 21.28
C ILE A 7 -52.10 6.39 19.95
N ILE A 8 -53.02 6.97 19.16
CA ILE A 8 -52.66 7.61 17.89
C ILE A 8 -51.68 8.78 18.09
N GLN A 9 -51.90 9.62 19.11
CA GLN A 9 -50.98 10.71 19.45
C GLN A 9 -49.58 10.21 19.81
N VAL A 10 -49.49 9.13 20.59
CA VAL A 10 -48.20 8.50 20.93
C VAL A 10 -47.52 7.96 19.68
N VAL A 11 -48.23 7.26 18.80
CA VAL A 11 -47.66 6.73 17.55
C VAL A 11 -47.12 7.85 16.65
N ILE A 12 -47.86 8.95 16.50
CA ILE A 12 -47.46 10.09 15.68
C ILE A 12 -46.17 10.75 16.20
N ILE A 13 -45.92 10.72 17.52
CA ILE A 13 -44.70 11.31 18.11
C ILE A 13 -43.55 10.30 18.12
N VAL A 14 -43.83 9.06 18.51
CA VAL A 14 -42.81 8.02 18.71
C VAL A 14 -42.24 7.56 17.37
N LEU A 15 -43.07 7.41 16.34
CA LEU A 15 -42.62 6.90 15.04
C LEU A 15 -41.57 7.81 14.37
N PRO A 16 -41.74 9.15 14.29
CA PRO A 16 -40.69 10.05 13.81
C PRO A 16 -39.43 10.03 14.67
N VAL A 17 -39.55 9.92 15.99
CA VAL A 17 -38.38 9.84 16.89
C VAL A 17 -37.60 8.56 16.64
N ILE A 18 -38.29 7.42 16.52
CA ILE A 18 -37.66 6.14 16.16
C ILE A 18 -36.97 6.25 14.79
N LEU A 19 -37.65 6.84 13.79
CA LEU A 19 -37.08 7.04 12.46
C LEU A 19 -35.83 7.93 12.51
N LEU A 20 -35.86 9.03 13.25
CA LEU A 20 -34.72 9.93 13.42
C LEU A 20 -33.56 9.25 14.12
N VAL A 21 -33.81 8.50 15.20
CA VAL A 21 -32.77 7.74 15.90
C VAL A 21 -32.19 6.66 14.99
N TRP A 22 -33.01 6.01 14.16
CA TRP A 22 -32.55 5.03 13.19
C TRP A 22 -31.67 5.66 12.10
N LEU A 23 -32.11 6.77 11.48
CA LEU A 23 -31.32 7.51 10.50
C LEU A 23 -30.03 8.11 11.09
N PHE A 24 -30.09 8.55 12.34
CA PHE A 24 -28.92 9.04 13.06
C PHE A 24 -27.89 7.92 13.24
N ASN A 25 -28.32 6.72 13.65
CA ASN A 25 -27.41 5.58 13.78
C ASN A 25 -26.83 5.12 12.44
N LEU A 26 -27.56 5.28 11.33
CA LEU A 26 -27.06 4.95 10.00
C LEU A 26 -25.93 5.89 9.52
N ASN A 27 -26.00 7.18 9.86
CA ASN A 27 -25.05 8.18 9.35
C ASN A 27 -23.96 8.57 10.36
N PHE A 28 -24.23 8.49 11.66
CA PHE A 28 -23.33 9.02 12.70
C PHE A 28 -22.30 8.02 13.21
N VAL A 29 -22.45 6.72 12.92
CA VAL A 29 -21.54 5.62 13.33
C VAL A 29 -20.98 5.84 14.75
N PRO A 30 -21.81 5.84 15.80
CA PRO A 30 -21.43 6.31 17.14
C PRO A 30 -20.31 5.49 17.79
N SER A 31 -20.10 4.25 17.35
CA SER A 31 -18.97 3.40 17.77
C SER A 31 -17.62 3.88 17.24
N GLY A 32 -17.60 4.73 16.22
CA GLY A 32 -16.40 5.08 15.44
C GLY A 32 -15.89 3.94 14.55
N VAL A 33 -16.59 2.79 14.51
CA VAL A 33 -16.20 1.60 13.73
C VAL A 33 -17.34 1.22 12.82
N LEU A 34 -17.07 1.20 11.51
CA LEU A 34 -17.99 0.75 10.47
C LEU A 34 -17.50 -0.58 9.89
N GLU A 35 -18.25 -1.65 10.10
CA GLU A 35 -17.99 -2.96 9.51
C GLU A 35 -19.03 -3.26 8.43
N LYS A 36 -18.56 -3.56 7.21
CA LYS A 36 -19.39 -3.89 6.05
C LYS A 36 -18.74 -5.00 5.25
N SER A 37 -19.57 -5.91 4.75
CA SER A 37 -19.20 -6.94 3.79
C SER A 37 -19.98 -6.73 2.50
N PHE A 38 -19.34 -7.08 1.38
CA PHE A 38 -19.94 -7.07 0.06
C PHE A 38 -19.58 -8.38 -0.64
N ASP A 39 -20.59 -9.12 -1.08
CA ASP A 39 -20.47 -10.47 -1.63
C ASP A 39 -20.93 -10.56 -3.09
N PHE A 40 -21.07 -9.41 -3.77
CA PHE A 40 -21.55 -9.30 -5.16
C PHE A 40 -22.97 -9.83 -5.43
N SER A 41 -23.71 -10.34 -4.43
CA SER A 41 -25.02 -10.97 -4.64
C SER A 41 -26.13 -9.96 -4.97
N ALA A 42 -26.00 -8.73 -4.45
CA ALA A 42 -26.88 -7.60 -4.68
C ALA A 42 -26.09 -6.29 -4.59
N PRO A 43 -26.53 -5.21 -5.26
CA PRO A 43 -25.87 -3.90 -5.16
C PRO A 43 -25.73 -3.45 -3.70
N SER A 44 -24.57 -2.92 -3.35
CA SER A 44 -24.30 -2.35 -2.02
C SER A 44 -24.34 -0.83 -2.08
N ALA A 45 -24.84 -0.21 -1.01
CA ALA A 45 -24.76 1.24 -0.84
C ALA A 45 -23.35 1.70 -0.38
N TYR A 46 -22.47 0.76 -0.03
CA TYR A 46 -21.15 1.02 0.55
C TYR A 46 -19.99 0.65 -0.37
N ALA A 47 -20.23 -0.19 -1.38
CA ALA A 47 -19.18 -0.63 -2.29
C ALA A 47 -19.76 -0.88 -3.69
N ASP A 48 -19.04 -0.44 -4.70
CA ASP A 48 -19.39 -0.73 -6.09
C ASP A 48 -18.90 -2.13 -6.51
N TYR A 49 -19.50 -2.65 -7.58
CA TYR A 49 -18.92 -3.76 -8.33
C TYR A 49 -17.52 -3.38 -8.87
N LEU A 50 -16.72 -4.39 -9.17
CA LEU A 50 -15.41 -4.16 -9.78
C LEU A 50 -15.56 -3.51 -11.16
N VAL A 51 -14.67 -2.56 -11.45
CA VAL A 51 -14.58 -1.81 -12.70
C VAL A 51 -13.13 -1.77 -13.18
N PRO A 52 -12.87 -1.53 -14.48
CA PRO A 52 -13.83 -1.37 -15.57
C PRO A 52 -14.51 -2.70 -15.97
N GLN A 53 -15.76 -2.63 -16.43
CA GLN A 53 -16.60 -3.80 -16.73
C GLN A 53 -16.03 -4.69 -17.85
N GLN A 54 -15.13 -4.16 -18.69
CA GLN A 54 -14.44 -4.94 -19.73
C GLN A 54 -13.34 -5.84 -19.17
N ARG A 55 -12.83 -5.53 -17.97
CA ARG A 55 -11.74 -6.26 -17.30
C ARG A 55 -12.23 -7.27 -16.27
N VAL A 56 -13.54 -7.35 -16.09
CA VAL A 56 -14.18 -8.29 -15.19
C VAL A 56 -15.34 -8.98 -15.88
N THR A 57 -15.70 -10.15 -15.39
CA THR A 57 -16.96 -10.76 -15.80
C THR A 57 -18.14 -10.02 -15.16
N GLY A 58 -19.33 -10.27 -15.70
CA GLY A 58 -20.55 -10.08 -14.91
C GLY A 58 -20.51 -10.92 -13.63
N VAL A 59 -21.43 -10.62 -12.71
CA VAL A 59 -21.57 -11.40 -11.47
C VAL A 59 -21.96 -12.84 -11.81
N MET A 60 -21.11 -13.78 -11.40
CA MET A 60 -21.33 -15.21 -11.51
C MET A 60 -21.74 -15.79 -10.16
N LYS A 61 -22.35 -16.97 -10.17
CA LYS A 61 -22.67 -17.74 -8.98
C LYS A 61 -22.10 -19.14 -9.08
N ASP A 62 -21.35 -19.56 -8.08
CA ASP A 62 -20.84 -20.93 -7.93
C ASP A 62 -20.94 -21.34 -6.46
N ASP A 63 -21.41 -22.56 -6.22
CA ASP A 63 -21.64 -23.13 -4.88
C ASP A 63 -22.36 -22.18 -3.87
N GLY A 64 -23.31 -21.38 -4.36
CA GLY A 64 -24.06 -20.41 -3.54
C GLY A 64 -23.33 -19.09 -3.27
N GLU A 65 -22.09 -18.92 -3.72
CA GLU A 65 -21.31 -17.69 -3.60
C GLU A 65 -21.41 -16.87 -4.88
N SER A 66 -21.58 -15.55 -4.75
CA SER A 66 -21.55 -14.64 -5.89
C SER A 66 -20.16 -13.99 -6.01
N PHE A 67 -19.64 -13.88 -7.22
CA PHE A 67 -18.29 -13.35 -7.45
C PHE A 67 -18.15 -12.71 -8.83
N GLN A 68 -17.11 -11.90 -9.00
CA GLN A 68 -16.66 -11.43 -10.31
C GLN A 68 -15.25 -11.98 -10.56
N GLN A 69 -15.04 -12.54 -11.75
CA GLN A 69 -13.70 -12.95 -12.17
C GLN A 69 -12.99 -11.75 -12.80
N ILE A 70 -11.75 -11.52 -12.38
CA ILE A 70 -10.86 -10.54 -12.99
C ILE A 70 -10.22 -11.17 -14.22
N LEU A 71 -10.40 -10.52 -15.36
CA LEU A 71 -9.86 -10.95 -16.66
C LEU A 71 -8.59 -10.19 -17.00
N GLU A 72 -8.51 -8.92 -16.60
CA GLU A 72 -7.39 -8.03 -16.86
C GLU A 72 -7.18 -7.07 -15.69
N GLU A 73 -5.94 -6.60 -15.53
CA GLU A 73 -5.54 -5.67 -14.47
C GLU A 73 -5.22 -4.28 -15.06
N PRO A 74 -5.32 -3.21 -14.26
CA PRO A 74 -5.88 -3.14 -12.91
C PRO A 74 -7.41 -3.13 -12.88
N VAL A 75 -7.99 -3.53 -11.75
CA VAL A 75 -9.41 -3.36 -11.42
C VAL A 75 -9.55 -2.50 -10.16
N TYR A 76 -10.68 -1.81 -10.08
CA TYR A 76 -10.99 -0.85 -9.03
C TYR A 76 -12.41 -1.06 -8.53
N PHE A 77 -12.68 -0.54 -7.34
CA PHE A 77 -14.03 -0.34 -6.82
C PHE A 77 -14.01 0.88 -5.91
N HIS A 78 -15.15 1.55 -5.79
CA HIS A 78 -15.28 2.65 -4.85
C HIS A 78 -15.94 2.16 -3.57
N VAL A 79 -15.49 2.74 -2.46
CA VAL A 79 -16.12 2.56 -1.15
C VAL A 79 -16.81 3.87 -0.77
N HIS A 80 -18.11 3.78 -0.49
CA HIS A 80 -18.95 4.92 -0.12
C HIS A 80 -19.07 4.95 1.41
N LEU A 81 -18.41 5.93 2.04
CA LEU A 81 -18.37 6.06 3.49
C LEU A 81 -19.29 7.21 3.95
N PRO A 82 -20.09 7.02 5.02
CA PRO A 82 -20.96 8.08 5.54
C PRO A 82 -20.19 9.22 6.23
N SER A 83 -18.94 9.00 6.59
CA SER A 83 -18.05 9.94 7.30
C SER A 83 -16.59 9.63 7.00
N SER A 84 -15.68 10.53 7.39
CA SER A 84 -14.24 10.28 7.31
C SER A 84 -13.77 9.29 8.37
N PHE A 85 -12.84 8.41 7.99
CA PHE A 85 -12.16 7.47 8.89
C PHE A 85 -10.65 7.57 8.68
N ASN A 86 -9.87 7.24 9.71
CA ASN A 86 -8.40 7.29 9.67
C ASN A 86 -7.75 5.92 9.45
N LYS A 87 -8.52 4.83 9.56
CA LYS A 87 -8.03 3.45 9.42
C LYS A 87 -9.05 2.63 8.64
N MET A 88 -8.53 1.82 7.72
CA MET A 88 -9.30 0.84 6.97
C MET A 88 -8.64 -0.53 7.12
N VAL A 89 -9.45 -1.55 7.41
CA VAL A 89 -9.04 -2.95 7.37
C VAL A 89 -9.88 -3.62 6.30
N VAL A 90 -9.24 -4.22 5.31
CA VAL A 90 -9.91 -4.87 4.19
C VAL A 90 -9.65 -6.36 4.27
N GLY A 91 -10.72 -7.14 4.31
CA GLY A 91 -10.68 -8.58 4.10
C GLY A 91 -11.18 -8.88 2.69
N VAL A 92 -10.41 -9.67 1.94
CA VAL A 92 -10.80 -10.08 0.59
C VAL A 92 -10.85 -11.60 0.57
N LYS A 93 -11.98 -12.14 0.12
CA LYS A 93 -12.12 -13.54 -0.21
C LYS A 93 -11.92 -13.68 -1.71
N PHE A 94 -10.93 -14.44 -2.12
CA PHE A 94 -10.61 -14.67 -3.54
C PHE A 94 -10.16 -16.12 -3.75
N LYS A 95 -10.16 -16.54 -5.01
CA LYS A 95 -9.60 -17.82 -5.46
C LYS A 95 -8.57 -17.51 -6.54
N PRO A 96 -7.26 -17.71 -6.29
CA PRO A 96 -6.26 -17.54 -7.34
C PRO A 96 -6.46 -18.62 -8.42
N ASP A 97 -6.29 -18.24 -9.68
CA ASP A 97 -6.28 -19.19 -10.80
C ASP A 97 -4.84 -19.35 -11.31
N THR A 98 -4.31 -18.32 -11.97
CA THR A 98 -2.92 -18.28 -12.48
C THR A 98 -2.10 -17.14 -11.88
N GLN A 99 -2.70 -16.29 -11.04
CA GLN A 99 -2.08 -15.11 -10.47
C GLN A 99 -1.17 -15.48 -9.30
N SER A 100 0.12 -15.19 -9.45
CA SER A 100 1.12 -15.45 -8.41
C SER A 100 1.20 -14.34 -7.36
N LEU A 101 0.63 -13.17 -7.64
CA LEU A 101 0.68 -12.00 -6.78
C LEU A 101 -0.66 -11.27 -6.87
N LEU A 102 -1.20 -10.87 -5.72
CA LEU A 102 -2.35 -9.99 -5.62
C LEU A 102 -2.01 -8.86 -4.66
N GLU A 103 -2.14 -7.63 -5.12
CA GLU A 103 -1.90 -6.42 -4.35
C GLU A 103 -3.17 -5.57 -4.32
N TYR A 104 -3.37 -4.83 -3.25
CA TYR A 104 -4.49 -3.90 -3.13
C TYR A 104 -4.05 -2.67 -2.35
N GLY A 105 -4.66 -1.53 -2.64
CA GLY A 105 -4.28 -0.28 -2.02
C GLY A 105 -5.27 0.84 -2.31
N PRO A 106 -5.36 1.85 -1.44
CA PRO A 106 -6.12 3.05 -1.74
C PRO A 106 -5.43 3.85 -2.85
N LEU A 107 -6.23 4.61 -3.59
CA LEU A 107 -5.73 5.68 -4.44
C LEU A 107 -5.17 6.80 -3.55
N ILE A 108 -3.91 7.19 -3.77
CA ILE A 108 -3.23 8.28 -3.06
C ILE A 108 -3.50 9.61 -3.74
N THR A 109 -3.40 9.65 -5.07
CA THR A 109 -3.50 10.87 -5.86
C THR A 109 -4.19 10.58 -7.18
N GLU A 110 -5.32 11.27 -7.43
CA GLU A 110 -6.16 11.05 -8.60
C GLU A 110 -5.50 11.54 -9.89
N GLU A 111 -4.75 12.65 -9.83
CA GLU A 111 -4.07 13.24 -10.98
C GLU A 111 -2.96 12.34 -11.53
N ALA A 112 -2.23 11.66 -10.63
CA ALA A 112 -1.09 10.82 -10.96
C ALA A 112 -1.42 9.33 -11.03
N TRP A 113 -2.68 8.93 -10.72
CA TRP A 113 -3.10 7.52 -10.63
C TRP A 113 -2.16 6.68 -9.75
N GLN A 114 -1.73 7.25 -8.62
CA GLN A 114 -0.81 6.59 -7.69
C GLN A 114 -1.58 5.85 -6.61
N TYR A 115 -1.16 4.61 -6.31
CA TYR A 115 -1.81 3.73 -5.33
C TYR A 115 -0.81 3.28 -4.26
N ASP A 116 -1.24 3.20 -2.99
CA ASP A 116 -0.45 2.60 -1.90
C ASP A 116 -0.72 1.08 -1.88
N LEU A 117 -0.20 0.38 -2.88
CA LEU A 117 -0.42 -1.06 -3.03
C LEU A 117 0.34 -1.84 -1.97
N ARG A 118 -0.36 -2.80 -1.35
CA ARG A 118 0.19 -3.76 -0.40
C ARG A 118 -0.15 -5.17 -0.85
N PRO A 119 0.78 -6.13 -0.70
CA PRO A 119 0.55 -7.51 -1.06
C PRO A 119 -0.48 -8.12 -0.13
N LEU A 120 -1.54 -8.64 -0.74
CA LEU A 120 -2.56 -9.44 -0.07
C LEU A 120 -2.23 -10.94 -0.16
N TYR A 121 -1.64 -11.35 -1.29
CA TYR A 121 -1.27 -12.73 -1.57
C TYR A 121 -0.03 -12.77 -2.44
N ASN A 122 0.90 -13.67 -2.10
CA ASN A 122 2.07 -13.95 -2.91
C ASN A 122 2.31 -15.47 -2.89
N GLN A 123 2.08 -16.11 -4.03
CA GLN A 123 2.14 -17.55 -4.18
C GLN A 123 3.49 -18.12 -3.73
N VAL A 124 4.60 -17.44 -4.02
CA VAL A 124 5.93 -17.92 -3.59
C VAL A 124 6.00 -18.03 -2.08
N LEU A 125 5.47 -17.02 -1.36
CA LEU A 125 5.48 -16.99 0.10
C LEU A 125 4.48 -17.99 0.71
N GLU A 126 3.30 -18.16 0.10
CA GLU A 126 2.31 -19.15 0.54
C GLU A 126 2.81 -20.59 0.33
N ASP A 127 3.53 -20.85 -0.78
CA ASP A 127 4.07 -22.16 -1.12
C ASP A 127 5.37 -22.49 -0.38
N LEU A 128 5.98 -21.55 0.37
CA LEU A 128 7.22 -21.81 1.13
C LEU A 128 7.06 -22.99 2.10
N GLY A 129 5.88 -23.13 2.72
CA GLY A 129 5.62 -24.12 3.76
C GLY A 129 6.48 -23.94 5.02
N TRP A 130 7.15 -22.80 5.17
CA TRP A 130 8.00 -22.52 6.33
C TRP A 130 7.15 -22.09 7.53
N PRO A 131 7.56 -22.45 8.76
CA PRO A 131 7.03 -21.83 9.96
C PRO A 131 7.07 -20.30 9.86
N SER A 132 5.97 -19.66 10.25
CA SER A 132 5.88 -18.20 10.23
C SER A 132 5.28 -17.64 11.50
N VAL A 133 5.76 -16.46 11.91
CA VAL A 133 5.16 -15.65 12.96
C VAL A 133 4.74 -14.31 12.36
N ALA A 134 3.64 -13.73 12.82
CA ALA A 134 3.12 -12.49 12.27
C ALA A 134 2.70 -11.52 13.36
N LYS A 135 2.95 -10.23 13.14
CA LYS A 135 2.51 -9.15 14.01
C LYS A 135 2.38 -7.85 13.22
N ASP A 136 1.30 -7.11 13.46
CA ASP A 136 1.04 -5.78 12.89
C ASP A 136 1.19 -5.69 11.36
N GLY A 137 0.76 -6.74 10.64
CA GLY A 137 0.83 -6.82 9.18
C GLY A 137 2.19 -7.26 8.62
N VAL A 138 3.18 -7.52 9.47
CA VAL A 138 4.49 -8.08 9.11
C VAL A 138 4.47 -9.58 9.39
N LYS A 139 4.93 -10.38 8.42
CA LYS A 139 5.05 -11.84 8.55
C LYS A 139 6.49 -12.26 8.34
N LEU A 140 7.07 -12.90 9.35
CA LEU A 140 8.41 -13.48 9.31
C LEU A 140 8.30 -14.96 8.99
N TYR A 141 8.84 -15.37 7.85
CA TYR A 141 8.98 -16.77 7.46
C TYR A 141 10.37 -17.29 7.84
N GLN A 142 10.45 -18.47 8.46
CA GLN A 142 11.70 -19.01 8.98
C GLN A 142 11.84 -20.48 8.59
N ARG A 143 12.93 -20.85 7.89
CA ARG A 143 13.23 -22.26 7.57
C ARG A 143 13.29 -23.14 8.82
N GLN A 144 13.88 -22.59 9.88
CA GLN A 144 13.97 -23.20 11.21
C GLN A 144 13.33 -22.23 12.19
N SER A 145 12.44 -22.70 13.06
CA SER A 145 11.75 -21.89 14.05
C SER A 145 12.70 -21.41 15.16
N LYS A 146 13.57 -20.44 14.85
CA LYS A 146 14.54 -19.85 15.77
C LYS A 146 13.90 -18.75 16.63
N TYR A 147 13.06 -17.92 16.02
CA TYR A 147 12.43 -16.76 16.66
C TYR A 147 10.95 -17.05 16.95
N LEU A 148 10.49 -16.64 18.14
CA LEU A 148 9.11 -16.80 18.60
C LEU A 148 8.22 -15.62 18.20
N SER A 149 8.79 -14.45 17.91
CA SER A 149 8.06 -13.29 17.41
C SER A 149 8.87 -12.47 16.39
N VAL A 150 8.19 -11.55 15.70
CA VAL A 150 8.83 -10.61 14.77
C VAL A 150 9.77 -9.67 15.53
N GLU A 151 9.42 -9.24 16.74
CA GLU A 151 10.24 -8.33 17.56
C GLU A 151 11.54 -8.98 18.01
N GLU A 152 11.49 -10.27 18.38
CA GLU A 152 12.68 -11.02 18.76
C GLU A 152 13.67 -11.05 17.60
N PHE A 153 13.19 -11.37 16.38
CA PHE A 153 13.98 -11.31 15.16
C PHE A 153 14.57 -9.91 14.92
N LEU A 154 13.78 -8.84 15.06
CA LEU A 154 14.28 -7.49 14.84
C LEU A 154 15.32 -7.08 15.91
N SER A 155 15.19 -7.57 17.14
CA SER A 155 16.12 -7.27 18.25
C SER A 155 17.44 -8.03 18.16
N ASP A 156 17.44 -9.24 17.58
CA ASP A 156 18.61 -10.09 17.34
C ASP A 156 18.64 -10.49 15.85
N THR A 157 18.70 -9.45 15.00
CA THR A 157 18.64 -9.59 13.55
C THR A 157 19.90 -10.32 13.06
N PRO A 158 19.77 -11.46 12.35
CA PRO A 158 20.94 -12.18 11.85
C PRO A 158 21.66 -11.37 10.77
N PRO A 159 22.85 -11.81 10.31
CA PRO A 159 23.55 -11.18 9.21
C PRO A 159 22.66 -10.99 7.98
N MET A 160 22.77 -9.83 7.29
CA MET A 160 21.88 -9.47 6.17
C MET A 160 21.90 -10.48 5.01
N ASN A 161 23.01 -11.21 4.82
CA ASN A 161 23.12 -12.28 3.82
C ASN A 161 22.27 -13.52 4.15
N GLU A 162 21.67 -13.59 5.33
CA GLU A 162 20.72 -14.62 5.75
C GLU A 162 19.25 -14.15 5.68
N ILE A 163 19.01 -12.89 5.31
CA ILE A 163 17.69 -12.27 5.34
C ILE A 163 17.26 -11.90 3.92
N ALA A 164 16.01 -12.20 3.59
CA ALA A 164 15.33 -11.64 2.43
C ALA A 164 14.10 -10.86 2.91
N VAL A 165 13.89 -9.67 2.36
CA VAL A 165 12.76 -8.81 2.68
C VAL A 165 11.86 -8.66 1.46
N TYR A 166 10.55 -8.59 1.70
CA TYR A 166 9.54 -8.32 0.67
C TYR A 166 8.51 -7.34 1.22
N ASN A 167 8.34 -6.22 0.52
CA ASN A 167 7.51 -5.08 0.94
C ASN A 167 7.72 -4.66 2.42
N TYR A 168 8.97 -4.70 2.88
CA TYR A 168 9.37 -4.34 4.23
C TYR A 168 10.74 -3.68 4.21
N THR A 169 10.87 -2.54 4.88
CA THR A 169 12.15 -1.85 5.06
C THR A 169 12.73 -2.28 6.39
N LEU A 170 13.77 -3.12 6.33
CA LEU A 170 14.52 -3.50 7.53
C LEU A 170 15.48 -2.38 7.89
N GLU A 171 15.22 -1.72 9.02
CA GLU A 171 16.14 -0.72 9.56
C GLU A 171 17.45 -1.39 9.96
N SER A 172 18.51 -1.07 9.23
CA SER A 172 19.83 -1.65 9.41
C SER A 172 20.88 -0.56 9.22
N ASN A 173 21.77 -0.44 10.20
CA ASN A 173 23.03 0.28 10.03
C ASN A 173 24.00 -0.62 9.25
N TYR A 174 23.69 -0.90 7.99
CA TYR A 174 24.52 -1.76 7.17
C TYR A 174 25.90 -1.13 7.01
N GLN A 175 26.91 -1.79 7.57
CA GLN A 175 28.31 -1.44 7.41
C GLN A 175 28.95 -2.47 6.49
N ILE A 176 29.70 -2.00 5.48
CA ILE A 176 30.46 -2.90 4.62
C ILE A 176 31.65 -3.44 5.45
N PRO A 177 31.71 -4.76 5.75
CA PRO A 177 32.77 -5.28 6.62
C PRO A 177 34.14 -5.09 5.99
N GLY A 178 35.07 -4.50 6.75
CA GLY A 178 36.41 -4.20 6.27
C GLY A 178 36.45 -3.12 5.19
N TYR A 179 35.42 -2.26 5.11
CA TYR A 179 35.48 -1.07 4.29
C TYR A 179 36.74 -0.27 4.61
N GLN A 180 37.43 0.16 3.56
CA GLN A 180 38.60 1.02 3.65
C GLN A 180 38.40 2.17 2.67
N PRO A 181 38.43 3.42 3.14
CA PRO A 181 38.43 4.61 2.29
C PRO A 181 39.45 4.50 1.17
N ARG A 182 39.08 4.96 -0.03
CA ARG A 182 40.00 5.02 -1.16
C ARG A 182 40.16 6.47 -1.58
N ALA A 183 41.39 6.98 -1.46
CA ALA A 183 41.73 8.32 -1.94
C ALA A 183 41.82 8.41 -3.48
N GLU A 184 41.82 7.27 -4.17
CA GLU A 184 41.89 7.22 -5.63
C GLU A 184 40.55 7.61 -6.24
N LYS A 185 40.55 8.65 -7.08
CA LYS A 185 39.39 9.01 -7.90
C LYS A 185 39.16 7.90 -8.93
N LYS A 186 37.93 7.42 -8.99
CA LYS A 186 37.50 6.46 -10.00
C LYS A 186 36.72 7.18 -11.08
N GLU A 187 37.21 7.10 -12.30
CA GLU A 187 36.59 7.72 -13.47
C GLU A 187 35.92 6.65 -14.34
N TYR A 188 34.73 6.96 -14.83
CA TYR A 188 33.97 6.10 -15.72
C TYR A 188 33.57 6.90 -16.95
N GLU A 189 34.03 6.49 -18.12
CA GLU A 189 33.65 7.09 -19.39
C GLU A 189 32.34 6.47 -19.89
N ILE A 190 31.23 6.89 -19.26
CA ILE A 190 29.88 6.42 -19.59
C ILE A 190 28.98 7.60 -19.96
N TYR A 191 28.18 7.43 -21.00
CA TYR A 191 27.18 8.40 -21.42
C TYR A 191 25.82 7.98 -20.87
N LEU A 192 25.27 8.78 -19.96
CA LEU A 192 23.99 8.54 -19.31
C LEU A 192 22.96 9.55 -19.82
N ARG A 193 21.71 9.11 -20.00
CA ARG A 193 20.58 9.96 -20.40
C ARG A 193 19.38 9.72 -19.50
N GLY A 194 18.65 10.79 -19.17
CA GLY A 194 17.49 10.72 -18.29
C GLY A 194 17.86 10.62 -16.81
N TYR A 195 16.93 10.13 -16.01
CA TYR A 195 17.07 10.00 -14.56
C TYR A 195 18.02 8.85 -14.18
N HIS A 196 18.94 9.12 -13.24
CA HIS A 196 19.86 8.13 -12.68
C HIS A 196 19.96 8.28 -11.17
N GLN A 197 20.15 7.14 -10.49
CA GLN A 197 20.42 7.09 -9.06
C GLN A 197 21.74 6.35 -8.83
N PHE A 198 22.66 6.98 -8.10
CA PHE A 198 23.92 6.39 -7.70
C PHE A 198 23.88 6.07 -6.20
N LEU A 199 24.20 4.82 -5.85
CA LEU A 199 24.31 4.38 -4.47
C LEU A 199 25.79 4.21 -4.13
N THR A 200 26.22 4.83 -3.03
CA THR A 200 27.61 4.75 -2.56
C THR A 200 27.66 4.66 -1.04
N TYR A 201 28.79 4.20 -0.52
CA TYR A 201 29.07 4.10 0.91
C TYR A 201 30.29 4.98 1.22
N VAL A 202 30.20 5.77 2.28
CA VAL A 202 31.23 6.73 2.68
C VAL A 202 31.41 6.60 4.18
N GLU A 203 32.62 6.30 4.63
CA GLU A 203 32.94 6.17 6.05
C GLU A 203 34.28 6.86 6.35
N ASN A 204 34.21 7.96 7.11
CA ASN A 204 35.38 8.77 7.49
C ASN A 204 36.20 9.32 6.29
N GLU A 205 35.53 9.63 5.18
CA GLU A 205 36.12 10.31 4.02
C GLU A 205 35.15 11.33 3.42
N ALA A 206 35.66 12.20 2.54
CA ALA A 206 34.83 13.18 1.85
C ALA A 206 34.15 12.55 0.63
N LEU A 207 32.87 12.87 0.44
CA LEU A 207 32.16 12.54 -0.79
C LEU A 207 32.46 13.60 -1.86
N ASP A 208 33.08 13.18 -2.96
CA ASP A 208 33.41 14.05 -4.11
C ASP A 208 32.91 13.37 -5.40
N PHE A 209 31.97 14.01 -6.07
CA PHE A 209 31.48 13.61 -7.39
C PHE A 209 31.67 14.75 -8.39
N SER A 210 32.14 14.41 -9.58
CA SER A 210 32.25 15.32 -10.71
C SER A 210 31.61 14.66 -11.92
N PHE A 211 30.76 15.39 -12.62
CA PHE A 211 30.09 14.93 -13.82
C PHE A 211 30.14 16.04 -14.88
N TRP A 212 30.17 15.63 -16.13
CA TRP A 212 30.01 16.53 -17.27
C TRP A 212 28.56 16.41 -17.74
N ILE A 213 27.85 17.54 -17.74
CA ILE A 213 26.51 17.64 -18.28
C ILE A 213 26.63 18.27 -19.66
N GLN A 214 25.94 17.67 -20.63
CA GLN A 214 25.77 18.24 -21.95
C GLN A 214 24.28 18.38 -22.20
N ASP A 215 23.81 19.60 -22.41
CA ASP A 215 22.48 19.84 -22.91
C ASP A 215 22.37 19.27 -24.35
N MET A 216 21.33 18.45 -24.56
CA MET A 216 20.99 17.84 -25.84
C MET A 216 19.59 18.22 -26.31
N ASN A 217 19.01 19.30 -25.76
CA ASN A 217 17.68 19.77 -26.08
C ASN A 217 17.50 19.97 -27.59
N ARG A 218 16.45 19.34 -28.13
CA ARG A 218 16.00 19.49 -29.53
C ARG A 218 14.68 20.27 -29.63
N GLY A 219 14.09 20.64 -28.49
CA GLY A 219 12.81 21.36 -28.38
C GLY A 219 12.97 22.65 -27.58
N GLU A 220 11.90 23.45 -27.53
CA GLU A 220 11.82 24.66 -26.69
C GLU A 220 11.30 24.32 -25.29
N GLY A 221 11.96 24.82 -24.25
CA GLY A 221 11.60 24.63 -22.85
C GLY A 221 12.85 24.62 -21.97
N ALA A 222 12.70 24.98 -20.69
CA ALA A 222 13.80 24.86 -19.73
C ALA A 222 13.89 23.43 -19.21
N ASP A 223 15.09 22.83 -19.26
CA ASP A 223 15.35 21.50 -18.70
C ASP A 223 16.44 21.56 -17.61
N PRO A 224 16.10 22.02 -16.39
CA PRO A 224 17.08 22.16 -15.33
C PRO A 224 17.55 20.80 -14.82
N VAL A 225 18.86 20.65 -14.60
CA VAL A 225 19.40 19.45 -13.97
C VAL A 225 19.24 19.58 -12.45
N VAL A 226 18.51 18.62 -11.86
CA VAL A 226 18.32 18.53 -10.41
C VAL A 226 19.13 17.37 -9.86
N ILE A 227 19.99 17.67 -8.89
CA ILE A 227 20.80 16.69 -8.18
C ILE A 227 20.37 16.70 -6.73
N ASN A 228 19.93 15.55 -6.23
CA ASN A 228 19.52 15.39 -4.84
C ASN A 228 20.46 14.42 -4.14
N LEU A 229 20.99 14.82 -2.98
CA LEU A 229 21.81 13.98 -2.13
C LEU A 229 20.96 13.47 -0.97
N TYR A 230 20.98 12.16 -0.76
CA TYR A 230 20.27 11.52 0.34
C TYR A 230 21.25 10.78 1.24
N LYS A 231 21.00 10.85 2.56
CA LYS A 231 21.63 9.99 3.56
C LYS A 231 20.52 9.24 4.28
N ASP A 232 20.59 7.91 4.26
CA ASP A 232 19.61 7.04 4.93
C ASP A 232 18.15 7.39 4.53
N ASN A 233 17.91 7.60 3.22
CA ASN A 233 16.65 8.05 2.61
C ASN A 233 16.16 9.46 3.02
N VAL A 234 16.97 10.23 3.75
CA VAL A 234 16.68 11.62 4.10
C VAL A 234 17.45 12.54 3.14
N ALA A 235 16.76 13.47 2.49
CA ALA A 235 17.42 14.47 1.66
C ALA A 235 18.33 15.35 2.54
N VAL A 236 19.63 15.38 2.23
CA VAL A 236 20.63 16.18 2.95
C VAL A 236 21.08 17.40 2.16
N ASP A 237 20.97 17.36 0.82
CA ASP A 237 21.29 18.49 -0.04
C ASP A 237 20.54 18.40 -1.38
N SER A 238 20.37 19.53 -2.06
CA SER A 238 19.79 19.61 -3.39
C SER A 238 20.41 20.76 -4.18
N LEU A 239 20.85 20.46 -5.40
CA LEU A 239 21.40 21.43 -6.33
C LEU A 239 20.55 21.44 -7.60
N ILE A 240 20.11 22.63 -8.00
CA ILE A 240 19.43 22.87 -9.27
C ILE A 240 20.39 23.66 -10.16
N ILE A 241 20.73 23.08 -11.29
CA ILE A 241 21.52 23.73 -12.33
C ILE A 241 20.53 24.20 -13.39
N PRO A 242 20.32 25.52 -13.53
CA PRO A 242 19.46 26.04 -14.59
C PRO A 242 20.08 25.78 -15.96
N ASP A 243 19.22 25.76 -16.96
CA ASP A 243 19.58 25.77 -18.39
C ASP A 243 20.28 27.10 -18.77
#